data_AF-A0A528G1Q9-F1
#
_entry.id   AF-A0A528G1Q9-F1
#
_cell.length_a   1.000
_cell.length_b   1.000
_cell.length_c   1.000
_cell.angle_alpha   90.00
_cell.angle_beta   90.00
_cell.angle_gamma   90.00
#
_symmetry.space_group_name_H-M   'P 1'
#
loop_
_entity.id
_entity.type
_entity.pdbx_description
1 polymer ?
#
loop_
_entity_poly.entity_id
_entity_poly.type
_entity_poly.pdbx_seq_one_letter_code
_entity_poly.pdbx_strand_id
1 'polypeptide(L)' 'FVDGNKRTAIVAAGAFLIVNGYVLTADNGTIYEFVMGVAAGEIDEAGAAAFFRDHVINIED' A
#
# COMPACT_ATOMS: atom_id res chain seq x y z
N PHE A 1 7.52 5.31 15.75
CA PHE A 1 8.90 4.76 15.66
C PHE A 1 9.89 5.92 15.59
N VAL A 2 11.18 5.68 15.86
CA VAL A 2 12.24 6.71 15.73
C VAL A 2 12.53 7.01 14.25
N ASP A 3 12.50 5.97 13.40
CA ASP A 3 12.52 6.06 11.94
C ASP A 3 11.78 4.83 11.37
N GLY A 4 11.57 4.76 10.05
CA GLY A 4 11.07 3.57 9.35
C GLY A 4 9.57 3.58 9.09
N ASN A 5 8.83 4.57 9.60
CA ASN A 5 7.35 4.62 9.50
C ASN A 5 6.83 4.30 8.09
N LYS A 6 7.42 4.88 7.05
CA LYS A 6 7.02 4.67 5.64
C LYS A 6 7.26 3.24 5.15
N ARG A 7 8.41 2.65 5.48
CA ARG A 7 8.75 1.26 5.13
C ARG A 7 7.86 0.28 5.91
N THR A 8 7.65 0.55 7.19
CA THR A 8 6.74 -0.25 8.02
C THR A 8 5.30 -0.18 7.53
N ALA A 9 4.83 0.99 7.09
CA ALA A 9 3.47 1.15 6.56
C ALA A 9 3.21 0.25 5.34
N ILE A 10 4.11 0.26 4.35
CA ILE A 10 3.92 -0.56 3.16
C ILE A 10 4.04 -2.06 3.45
N VAL A 11 4.97 -2.46 4.33
CA VAL A 11 5.10 -3.87 4.73
C VAL A 11 3.84 -4.34 5.48
N ALA A 12 3.30 -3.52 6.38
CA ALA A 12 2.08 -3.85 7.10
C ALA A 12 0.87 -3.94 6.16
N ALA A 13 0.72 -3.01 5.21
CA ALA A 13 -0.35 -3.04 4.21
C ALA A 13 -0.23 -4.28 3.30
N GLY A 14 0.97 -4.58 2.80
CA GLY A 14 1.22 -5.78 2.00
C GLY A 14 0.93 -7.07 2.76
N ALA A 15 1.35 -7.16 4.03
CA ALA A 15 1.05 -8.32 4.86
C ALA A 15 -0.47 -8.49 5.10
N PHE A 16 -1.20 -7.40 5.33
CA PHE A 16 -2.65 -7.42 5.45
C PHE A 16 -3.31 -7.96 4.16
N LEU A 17 -2.89 -7.48 2.98
CA LEU A 17 -3.42 -7.94 1.71
C LEU A 17 -3.16 -9.44 1.50
N ILE A 18 -1.93 -9.91 1.75
CA ILE A 18 -1.54 -11.31 1.59
C ILE A 18 -2.40 -12.24 2.46
N VAL A 19 -2.62 -11.87 3.72
CA VAL A 19 -3.47 -12.66 4.64
C VAL A 19 -4.93 -12.71 4.16
N ASN A 20 -5.37 -11.75 3.35
CA ASN A 20 -6.70 -11.71 2.74
C ASN A 20 -6.73 -12.24 1.29
N GLY A 21 -5.66 -12.90 0.83
CA GLY A 21 -5.62 -13.50 -0.50
C GLY A 21 -5.29 -12.53 -1.64
N TYR A 22 -4.77 -11.34 -1.35
CA TYR A 22 -4.41 -10.34 -2.35
C TYR A 22 -2.91 -10.06 -2.36
N VAL A 23 -2.36 -9.78 -3.55
CA VAL A 23 -0.98 -9.32 -3.72
C VAL A 23 -0.94 -8.00 -4.49
N LEU A 24 -0.03 -7.11 -4.10
CA LEU A 24 0.20 -5.85 -4.81
C LEU A 24 0.83 -6.09 -6.18
N THR A 25 0.35 -5.38 -7.19
CA THR A 25 0.89 -5.39 -8.55
C THR A 25 1.62 -4.10 -8.91
N ALA A 26 1.49 -3.06 -8.09
CA ALA A 26 2.21 -1.80 -8.26
C ALA A 26 3.73 -2.00 -8.13
N ASP A 27 4.49 -1.33 -8.99
CA ASP A 27 5.95 -1.34 -8.92
C ASP A 27 6.48 -0.48 -7.76
N ASN A 28 7.78 -0.60 -7.48
CA ASN A 28 8.41 0.11 -6.36
C ASN A 28 8.29 1.64 -6.48
N GLY A 29 8.26 2.20 -7.69
CA GLY A 29 8.12 3.63 -7.92
C GLY A 29 6.73 4.12 -7.53
N THR A 30 5.72 3.42 -8.03
CA THR A 30 4.30 3.67 -7.74
C THR A 30 4.02 3.54 -6.23
N ILE A 31 4.56 2.49 -5.60
CA ILE A 31 4.45 2.29 -4.15
C ILE A 31 5.16 3.42 -3.37
N TYR A 32 6.32 3.87 -3.82
CA TYR A 32 7.04 4.97 -3.18
C TYR A 32 6.21 6.27 -3.24
N GLU A 33 5.70 6.63 -4.40
CA GLU A 33 4.87 7.83 -4.58
C GLU A 33 3.60 7.76 -3.73
N PHE A 34 2.93 6.61 -3.73
CA PHE A 34 1.75 6.37 -2.90
C PHE A 34 2.03 6.58 -1.40
N VAL A 35 3.07 5.95 -0.87
CA VAL A 35 3.43 6.07 0.55
C VAL A 35 3.84 7.50 0.91
N MET A 36 4.51 8.20 0.00
CA MET A 36 4.87 9.60 0.20
C MET A 36 3.65 10.52 0.20
N GLY A 37 2.69 10.32 -0.71
CA GLY A 37 1.44 11.08 -0.75
C GLY A 37 0.58 10.88 0.50
N VAL A 38 0.49 9.64 1.01
CA VAL A 38 -0.16 9.36 2.30
C VAL A 38 0.58 10.06 3.45
N ALA A 39 1.92 9.97 3.48
CA ALA A 39 2.72 10.60 4.53
C ALA A 39 2.66 12.14 4.51
N ALA A 40 2.45 12.74 3.34
CA ALA A 40 2.25 14.18 3.17
C ALA A 40 0.81 14.63 3.48
N GLY A 41 -0.14 13.69 3.63
CA GLY A 41 -1.57 13.99 3.83
C GLY A 41 -2.30 14.38 2.54
N GLU A 42 -1.67 14.18 1.38
CA GLU A 42 -2.27 14.43 0.05
C GLU A 42 -3.23 13.29 -0.35
N ILE A 43 -2.95 12.09 0.15
CA ILE A 43 -3.80 10.91 -0.02
C ILE A 43 -4.42 10.57 1.33
N ASP A 44 -5.75 10.62 1.38
CA ASP A 44 -6.53 10.23 2.56
C ASP A 44 -6.86 8.72 2.55
N GLU A 45 -7.63 8.29 3.55
CA GLU A 45 -8.03 6.88 3.68
C GLU A 45 -8.81 6.37 2.46
N ALA A 46 -9.69 7.20 1.90
CA ALA A 46 -10.49 6.83 0.74
C ALA A 46 -9.60 6.65 -0.51
N GLY A 47 -8.65 7.56 -0.72
CA GLY A 47 -7.64 7.48 -1.78
C GLY A 47 -6.73 6.27 -1.60
N ALA A 48 -6.31 5.96 -0.38
CA ALA A 48 -5.53 4.76 -0.07
C ALA A 48 -6.29 3.47 -0.36
N ALA A 49 -7.56 3.40 0.02
CA ALA A 49 -8.39 2.25 -0.30
C ALA A 49 -8.63 2.09 -1.81
N ALA A 50 -8.77 3.19 -2.55
CA ALA A 50 -8.88 3.16 -4.01
C ALA A 50 -7.59 2.65 -4.66
N PHE A 51 -6.44 3.16 -4.23
CA PHE A 51 -5.14 2.70 -4.69
C PHE A 51 -4.99 1.18 -4.56
N PHE A 52 -5.34 0.62 -3.40
CA PHE A 52 -5.25 -0.82 -3.20
C PHE A 52 -6.20 -1.60 -4.11
N ARG A 53 -7.44 -1.16 -4.31
CA ARG A 53 -8.38 -1.82 -5.23
C ARG A 53 -7.87 -1.87 -6.68
N ASP A 54 -7.19 -0.81 -7.11
CA ASP A 54 -6.68 -0.69 -8.48
C ASP A 54 -5.36 -1.48 -8.70
N HIS A 55 -4.63 -1.77 -7.62
CA HIS A 55 -3.26 -2.33 -7.68
C HIS A 55 -3.10 -3.65 -6.93
N VAL A 56 -4.16 -4.44 -6.81
CA VAL A 56 -4.09 -5.80 -6.28
C VAL A 56 -4.75 -6.80 -7.21
N ILE A 57 -4.27 -8.03 -7.13
CA ILE A 57 -4.93 -9.21 -7.71
C ILE A 57 -5.16 -10.24 -6.62
N ASN A 58 -6.21 -11.04 -6.78
CA ASN A 58 -6.42 -12.22 -5.96
C ASN A 58 -5.35 -13.26 -6.30
N ILE A 59 -4.82 -13.95 -5.29
CA ILE A 59 -3.78 -14.97 -5.42
C ILE A 59 -4.36 -16.30 -5.94
N GLU A 60 -5.68 -16.52 -5.80
CA GLU A 60 -6.36 -17.76 -6.20
C GLU A 60 -7.01 -17.70 -7.60
N ASP A 61 -7.07 -16.52 -8.23
CA ASP A 61 -7.59 -16.31 -9.59
C ASP A 61 -6.47 -16.42 -10.65
#